data_AF-A0A7J0AJQ0-F1
#
_entry.id   AF-A0A7J0AJQ0-F1
#
_cell.length_a   1.000
_cell.length_b   1.000
_cell.length_c   1.000
_cell.angle_alpha   90.00
_cell.angle_beta   90.00
_cell.angle_gamma   90.00
#
_symmetry.space_group_name_H-M   'P 1'
#
loop_
_entity.id
_entity.type
_entity.pdbx_description
1 polymer ?
#
loop_
_entity_poly.entity_id
_entity_poly.type
_entity_poly.pdbx_seq_one_letter_code
_entity_poly.pdbx_strand_id
1 'polypeptide(L)'
;MAKKTSKTAENKKAKTTSTRAKKQTQAPVVDTKPTLTPKLIVAQRKFNRWYVYFKGVAPKDNVGCGCKTAQSAIRYMHLLKARYGAVISQNIYDRLAFEAAREA
;
A
#
# COMPACT_ATOMS: atom_id res chain seq x y z
N MET A 1 70.09 12.09 2.07
CA MET A 1 70.59 10.92 1.32
C MET A 1 69.46 10.35 0.48
N ALA A 2 69.81 9.78 -0.69
CA ALA A 2 69.02 8.92 -1.57
C ALA A 2 67.83 9.53 -2.37
N LYS A 3 68.18 10.02 -3.56
CA LYS A 3 67.41 9.80 -4.79
C LYS A 3 67.12 8.29 -4.97
N LYS A 4 65.91 7.93 -5.43
CA LYS A 4 65.74 6.88 -6.47
C LYS A 4 64.35 6.95 -7.09
N THR A 5 64.38 7.27 -8.36
CA THR A 5 63.39 7.12 -9.42
C THR A 5 63.10 5.64 -9.75
N SER A 6 62.13 5.46 -10.66
CA SER A 6 61.89 4.31 -11.55
C SER A 6 60.91 3.27 -10.96
N LYS A 7 59.98 2.64 -11.71
CA LYS A 7 59.90 2.42 -13.15
C LYS A 7 58.48 1.92 -13.49
N THR A 8 57.97 2.40 -14.62
CA THR A 8 56.86 1.86 -15.41
C THR A 8 57.08 0.38 -15.76
N ALA A 9 56.03 -0.44 -15.68
CA ALA A 9 55.91 -1.68 -16.47
C ALA A 9 54.44 -2.03 -16.68
N GLU A 10 53.96 -1.71 -17.88
CA GLU A 10 52.72 -2.23 -18.46
C GLU A 10 52.79 -3.76 -18.61
N ASN A 11 51.67 -4.46 -18.41
CA ASN A 11 51.29 -5.55 -19.31
C ASN A 11 49.79 -5.89 -19.24
N LYS A 12 49.07 -5.33 -20.22
CA LYS A 12 47.99 -5.91 -21.03
C LYS A 12 47.41 -7.26 -20.60
N LYS A 13 46.09 -7.32 -20.31
CA LYS A 13 45.07 -7.90 -21.22
C LYS A 13 43.66 -7.87 -20.63
N ALA A 14 42.73 -7.40 -21.46
CA ALA A 14 41.36 -7.89 -21.62
C ALA A 14 40.37 -7.74 -20.45
N LYS A 15 39.40 -6.85 -20.63
CA LYS A 15 38.05 -7.18 -21.14
C LYS A 15 37.06 -6.17 -20.55
N THR A 16 36.60 -5.29 -21.44
CA THR A 16 35.19 -4.89 -21.59
C THR A 16 34.30 -5.14 -20.36
N THR A 17 33.69 -4.10 -19.80
CA THR A 17 32.29 -3.73 -20.12
C THR A 17 31.88 -2.51 -19.29
N SER A 18 31.62 -1.41 -20.00
CA SER A 18 30.83 -0.28 -19.52
C SER A 18 29.38 -0.72 -19.31
N THR A 19 28.83 -0.53 -18.11
CA THR A 19 27.38 -0.59 -17.87
C THR A 19 26.91 0.67 -17.16
N ARG A 20 26.83 1.73 -17.97
CA ARG A 20 25.68 2.64 -18.12
C ARG A 20 24.52 2.36 -17.14
N ALA A 21 24.24 3.37 -16.31
CA ALA A 21 23.06 3.47 -15.46
C ALA A 21 21.81 2.88 -16.13
N LYS A 22 21.30 1.78 -15.57
CA LYS A 22 20.02 1.20 -15.95
C LYS A 22 18.91 2.15 -15.50
N LYS A 23 18.43 2.95 -16.44
CA LYS A 23 17.09 3.52 -16.45
C LYS A 23 16.12 2.33 -16.28
N GLN A 24 15.55 2.17 -15.08
CA GLN A 24 14.51 1.18 -14.86
C GLN A 24 13.26 1.65 -15.59
N THR A 25 13.04 1.09 -16.77
CA THR A 25 11.77 1.16 -17.49
C THR A 25 10.72 0.50 -16.60
N GLN A 26 9.86 1.30 -15.99
CA GLN A 26 8.65 0.79 -15.32
C GLN A 26 7.82 0.09 -16.40
N ALA A 27 7.67 -1.22 -16.28
CA ALA A 27 6.71 -1.96 -17.09
C ALA A 27 5.31 -1.38 -16.83
N PRO A 28 4.44 -1.26 -17.84
CA PRO A 28 3.06 -0.86 -17.61
C PRO A 28 2.43 -1.92 -16.70
N VAL A 29 2.12 -1.52 -15.46
CA VAL A 29 1.23 -2.29 -14.60
C VAL A 29 -0.09 -2.33 -15.36
N VAL A 30 -0.39 -3.48 -15.97
CA VAL A 30 -1.71 -3.75 -16.52
C VAL A 30 -2.67 -3.71 -15.35
N ASP A 31 -3.38 -2.59 -15.24
CA ASP A 31 -4.48 -2.39 -14.32
C ASP A 31 -5.59 -3.34 -14.80
N THR A 32 -5.54 -4.60 -14.37
CA THR A 32 -6.70 -5.48 -14.35
C THR A 32 -7.66 -4.94 -13.31
N LYS A 33 -8.25 -3.77 -13.58
CA LYS A 33 -9.44 -3.32 -12.91
C LYS A 33 -10.59 -4.11 -13.52
N PRO A 34 -11.13 -5.12 -12.84
CA PRO A 34 -12.52 -5.46 -13.09
C PRO A 34 -13.31 -4.15 -12.94
N THR A 35 -14.22 -3.90 -13.89
CA THR A 35 -15.28 -2.88 -13.76
C THR A 35 -16.18 -3.29 -12.59
N LEU A 36 -15.65 -3.20 -11.37
CA LEU A 36 -16.38 -3.43 -10.15
C LEU A 36 -17.19 -2.18 -9.94
N THR A 37 -18.51 -2.34 -9.96
CA THR A 37 -19.40 -1.37 -9.37
C THR A 37 -18.84 -1.01 -7.99
N PRO A 38 -18.52 0.28 -7.73
CA PRO A 38 -17.81 0.66 -6.52
C PRO A 38 -18.65 0.31 -5.30
N LYS A 39 -18.23 -0.72 -4.56
CA LYS A 39 -18.89 -1.12 -3.32
C LYS A 39 -18.70 -0.03 -2.28
N LEU A 40 -19.75 0.31 -1.53
CA LEU A 40 -19.66 1.32 -0.47
C LEU A 40 -19.22 0.66 0.84
N ILE A 41 -18.12 1.10 1.41
CA ILE A 41 -17.63 0.68 2.72
C ILE A 41 -18.33 1.50 3.80
N VAL A 42 -18.93 0.79 4.74
CA VAL A 42 -19.62 1.33 5.91
C VAL A 42 -19.05 0.65 7.15
N ALA A 43 -19.20 1.30 8.29
CA ALA A 43 -18.88 0.75 9.58
C ALA A 43 -20.02 1.00 10.57
N GLN A 44 -20.25 0.05 11.46
CA GLN A 44 -21.22 0.16 12.53
C GLN A 44 -20.62 -0.39 13.83
N ARG A 45 -20.93 0.26 14.95
CA ARG A 45 -20.55 -0.24 16.28
C ARG A 45 -21.56 -1.27 16.76
N LYS A 46 -21.11 -2.50 17.05
CA LYS A 46 -21.92 -3.60 17.58
C LYS A 46 -21.09 -4.41 18.58
N PHE A 47 -21.67 -4.78 19.72
CA PHE A 47 -20.99 -5.54 20.77
C PHE A 47 -19.62 -4.94 21.17
N ASN A 48 -19.58 -3.61 21.29
CA ASN A 48 -18.36 -2.83 21.58
C ASN A 48 -17.20 -3.04 20.59
N ARG A 49 -17.51 -3.42 19.35
CA ARG A 49 -16.56 -3.54 18.23
C ARG A 49 -17.06 -2.78 17.02
N TRP A 50 -16.13 -2.33 16.20
CA TRP A 50 -16.39 -1.69 14.91
C TRP A 50 -16.46 -2.73 13.81
N TYR A 51 -17.64 -2.94 13.27
CA TYR A 51 -17.85 -3.86 12.17
C TYR A 51 -17.79 -3.07 10.86
N VAL A 52 -16.72 -3.28 10.07
CA VAL A 52 -16.56 -2.68 8.74
C VAL A 52 -17.03 -3.68 7.70
N TYR A 53 -17.86 -3.25 6.74
CA TYR A 53 -18.46 -4.12 5.73
C TYR A 53 -18.86 -3.35 4.47
N PHE A 54 -19.09 -4.07 3.37
CA PHE A 54 -19.67 -3.49 2.15
C PHE A 54 -21.21 -3.38 2.26
N LYS A 55 -21.77 -2.19 2.03
CA LYS A 55 -23.21 -1.97 1.97
C LYS A 55 -23.79 -2.60 0.70
N GLY A 56 -24.91 -3.29 0.83
CA GLY A 56 -25.60 -3.95 -0.28
C GLY A 56 -24.99 -5.30 -0.70
N VAL A 57 -23.98 -5.78 0.01
CA VAL A 57 -23.39 -7.11 -0.21
C VAL A 57 -23.92 -8.07 0.85
N ALA A 58 -24.36 -9.26 0.43
CA ALA A 58 -24.83 -10.29 1.34
C ALA A 58 -23.73 -10.67 2.36
N PRO A 59 -24.06 -10.98 3.63
CA PRO A 59 -23.05 -11.28 4.65
C PRO A 59 -22.09 -12.42 4.27
N LYS A 60 -22.57 -13.40 3.51
CA LYS A 60 -21.77 -14.55 3.03
C LYS A 60 -20.62 -14.14 2.11
N ASP A 61 -20.84 -13.09 1.31
CA ASP A 61 -19.87 -12.58 0.34
C ASP A 61 -19.16 -11.31 0.84
N ASN A 62 -19.42 -10.92 2.10
CA ASN A 62 -18.84 -9.74 2.71
C ASN A 62 -17.53 -10.08 3.40
N VAL A 63 -16.51 -9.29 3.12
CA VAL A 63 -15.18 -9.40 3.76
C VAL A 63 -15.12 -8.47 4.97
N GLY A 64 -16.14 -8.54 5.82
CA GLY A 64 -16.25 -7.65 6.96
C GLY A 64 -15.32 -8.05 8.11
N CYS A 65 -14.81 -7.07 8.85
CA CYS A 65 -13.95 -7.30 10.03
C CYS A 65 -14.48 -6.56 11.26
N GLY A 66 -14.45 -7.24 12.42
CA GLY A 66 -14.77 -6.68 13.74
C GLY A 66 -13.55 -6.06 14.42
N CYS A 67 -13.25 -4.81 14.10
CA CYS A 67 -12.14 -4.04 14.66
C CYS A 67 -12.42 -3.65 16.13
N LYS A 68 -11.37 -3.67 16.97
CA LYS A 68 -11.50 -3.35 18.40
C LYS A 68 -11.54 -1.83 18.64
N THR A 69 -10.80 -1.06 17.85
CA THR A 69 -10.65 0.40 17.98
C THR A 69 -11.13 1.09 16.71
N ALA A 70 -11.51 2.35 16.81
CA ALA A 70 -11.89 3.16 15.66
C ALA A 70 -10.72 3.34 14.68
N GLN A 71 -9.49 3.48 15.21
CA GLN A 71 -8.28 3.61 14.38
C GLN A 71 -8.00 2.34 13.54
N SER A 72 -8.22 1.15 14.10
CA SER A 72 -8.07 -0.11 13.35
C SER A 72 -9.16 -0.27 12.28
N ALA A 73 -10.39 0.18 12.56
CA ALA A 73 -11.47 0.22 11.57
C ALA A 73 -11.11 1.15 10.39
N ILE A 74 -10.62 2.36 10.65
CA ILE A 74 -10.15 3.31 9.62
C ILE A 74 -9.08 2.66 8.73
N ARG A 75 -8.08 2.01 9.32
CA ARG A 75 -7.02 1.32 8.57
C ARG A 75 -7.60 0.21 7.68
N TYR A 76 -8.58 -0.53 8.20
CA TYR A 76 -9.24 -1.60 7.45
C TYR A 76 -10.09 -1.07 6.28
N MET A 77 -10.80 0.05 6.46
CA MET A 77 -11.54 0.71 5.38
C MET A 77 -10.61 1.09 4.21
N HIS A 78 -9.44 1.66 4.51
CA HIS A 78 -8.45 2.00 3.48
C HIS A 78 -7.87 0.76 2.78
N LEU A 79 -7.66 -0.34 3.50
CA LEU A 79 -7.26 -1.61 2.91
C LEU A 79 -8.33 -2.14 1.94
N LEU A 80 -9.61 -2.09 2.32
CA LEU A 80 -10.70 -2.52 1.46
C LEU A 80 -10.84 -1.63 0.21
N LYS A 81 -10.65 -0.31 0.36
CA LYS A 81 -10.62 0.64 -0.76
C LYS A 81 -9.53 0.27 -1.76
N ALA A 82 -8.32 -0.01 -1.29
CA ALA A 82 -7.18 -0.38 -2.14
C ALA A 82 -7.37 -1.75 -2.82
N ARG A 83 -7.92 -2.75 -2.10
CA ARG A 83 -8.08 -4.11 -2.64
C ARG A 83 -9.25 -4.28 -3.60
N TYR A 84 -10.38 -3.63 -3.30
CA TYR A 84 -11.65 -3.90 -3.99
C TYR A 84 -12.13 -2.72 -4.84
N GLY A 85 -11.36 -1.63 -4.94
CA GLY A 85 -11.79 -0.41 -5.64
C GLY A 85 -13.05 0.21 -5.03
N ALA A 86 -13.27 -0.03 -3.75
CA ALA A 86 -14.47 0.36 -3.02
C ALA A 86 -14.41 1.81 -2.54
N VAL A 87 -15.56 2.45 -2.33
CA VAL A 87 -15.66 3.83 -1.87
C VAL A 87 -15.96 3.86 -0.39
N ILE A 88 -15.27 4.71 0.36
CA ILE A 88 -15.49 4.90 1.79
C ILE A 88 -16.63 5.92 1.99
N SER A 89 -17.63 5.58 2.81
CA SER A 89 -18.66 6.54 3.20
C SER A 89 -18.07 7.65 4.09
N GLN A 90 -18.11 8.90 3.61
CA GLN A 90 -17.56 10.08 4.31
C GLN A 90 -18.20 10.26 5.70
N ASN A 91 -19.52 10.25 5.78
CA ASN A 91 -20.25 10.42 7.05
C ASN A 91 -19.85 9.41 8.14
N ILE A 92 -19.44 8.20 7.74
CA ILE A 92 -19.00 7.18 8.69
C ILE A 92 -17.52 7.34 9.00
N TYR A 93 -16.72 7.68 7.99
CA TYR A 93 -15.30 7.95 8.15
C TYR A 93 -15.06 9.08 9.14
N ASP A 94 -15.83 10.16 9.06
CA ASP A 94 -15.69 11.32 9.96
C ASP A 94 -16.05 10.96 11.41
N ARG A 95 -17.11 10.17 11.62
CA ARG A 95 -17.46 9.65 12.96
C ARG A 95 -16.37 8.75 13.51
N LEU A 96 -15.84 7.85 12.69
CA LEU A 96 -14.74 6.98 13.07
C LEU A 96 -13.48 7.78 13.39
N ALA A 97 -13.16 8.81 12.61
CA ALA A 97 -12.01 9.67 12.85
C ALA A 97 -12.14 10.43 14.17
N PHE A 98 -13.34 10.92 14.49
CA PHE A 98 -13.64 11.53 15.79
C PHE A 98 -13.49 10.54 16.95
N GLU A 99 -14.05 9.33 16.83
CA GLU A 99 -13.88 8.30 17.87
C GLU A 99 -12.42 7.84 17.99
N ALA A 100 -11.68 7.75 16.89
CA ALA A 100 -10.27 7.42 16.90
C ALA A 100 -9.41 8.49 17.59
N ALA A 101 -9.74 9.77 17.43
CA ALA A 101 -9.09 10.86 18.14
C ALA A 101 -9.40 10.88 19.63
N ARG A 102 -10.55 10.32 20.06
CA ARG A 102 -10.93 10.18 21.47
C ARG A 102 -10.33 8.94 22.14
N GLU A 103 -10.03 7.90 21.37
CA GLU A 103 -9.42 6.65 21.86
C GLU A 103 -7.89 6.74 21.98
N ALA A 104 -7.26 7.74 21.34
CA ALA A 104 -5.81 8.00 21.37
C ALA A 104 -5.38 8.71 22.66
#